data_AF-A0A0D6AM99-F1
#
_entry.id   AF-A0A0D6AM99-F1
#
_cell.length_a   1.000
_cell.length_b   1.000
_cell.length_c   1.000
_cell.angle_alpha   90.00
_cell.angle_beta   90.00
_cell.angle_gamma   90.00
#
_symmetry.space_group_name_H-M   'P 1'
#
loop_
_entity.id
_entity.type
_entity.pdbx_description
1 polymer ?
#
loop_
_entity_poly.entity_id
_entity_poly.type
_entity_poly.pdbx_seq_one_letter_code
_entity_poly.pdbx_strand_id
1 'polypeptide(L)'
;MKKQGILALLSLLAFTPAVFANEIAVKEDNGDIYLSGLPSYQSIQAVYNGIPKVQKKTSNECGFIKLTSSTSTPINLSSDSITFNSNSYALGSVPVSSALTCSNGVLGGTVSGIVQKDGNAVYITGLSPYTDYQVGFNNIPVTRSIKANTCGIAKLSNTDTYNNSAGTIVIKNRETGVTIGTLPAFASIPEAGGPVCRRGTGFFPVGFPTSSNF
;
A
#
# COMPACT_ATOMS: atom_id res chain seq x y z
N MET A 1 -37.26 2.52 58.96
CA MET A 1 -35.96 3.20 58.79
C MET A 1 -35.53 3.08 57.32
N LYS A 2 -35.59 4.17 56.54
CA LYS A 2 -35.29 4.17 55.10
C LYS A 2 -33.79 4.47 54.90
N LYS A 3 -33.03 3.53 54.33
CA LYS A 3 -31.61 3.73 53.95
C LYS A 3 -31.55 4.42 52.58
N GLN A 4 -31.12 5.68 52.55
CA GLN A 4 -30.79 6.39 51.31
C GLN A 4 -29.39 5.96 50.86
N GLY A 5 -29.31 5.30 49.69
CA GLY A 5 -28.05 4.94 49.05
C GLY A 5 -27.48 6.13 48.28
N ILE A 6 -26.30 6.59 48.69
CA ILE A 6 -25.55 7.65 48.00
C ILE A 6 -24.96 7.04 46.72
N LEU A 7 -25.53 7.43 45.58
CA LEU A 7 -25.02 7.09 44.25
C LEU A 7 -23.81 7.99 43.97
N ALA A 8 -22.60 7.48 44.19
CA ALA A 8 -21.37 8.20 43.89
C ALA A 8 -21.21 8.32 42.36
N LEU A 9 -21.46 9.52 41.84
CA LEU A 9 -21.26 9.87 40.45
C LEU A 9 -19.75 9.96 40.18
N LEU A 10 -19.15 8.84 39.74
CA LEU A 10 -17.75 8.80 39.31
C LEU A 10 -17.63 9.59 38.01
N SER A 11 -17.24 10.85 38.12
CA SER A 11 -16.98 11.73 36.99
C SER A 11 -15.73 11.23 36.27
N LEU A 12 -15.93 10.45 35.20
CA LEU A 12 -14.88 10.19 34.23
C LEU A 12 -14.42 11.54 33.67
N LEU A 13 -13.28 12.01 34.13
CA LEU A 13 -12.53 13.06 33.44
C LEU A 13 -12.25 12.54 32.04
N ALA A 14 -12.98 13.08 31.05
CA ALA A 14 -12.72 12.83 29.66
C ALA A 14 -11.35 13.43 29.36
N PHE A 15 -10.31 12.58 29.37
CA PHE A 15 -9.02 12.92 28.81
C PHE A 15 -9.25 13.20 27.33
N THR A 16 -9.36 14.48 26.96
CA THR A 16 -9.28 14.85 25.55
C THR A 16 -7.87 14.46 25.10
N PRO A 17 -7.75 13.55 24.12
CA PRO A 17 -6.43 13.17 23.62
C PRO A 17 -5.77 14.45 23.10
N ALA A 18 -4.59 14.78 23.63
CA ALA A 18 -3.78 15.85 23.10
C ALA A 18 -3.49 15.52 21.63
N VAL A 19 -4.14 16.26 20.72
CA VAL A 19 -3.87 16.18 19.30
C VAL A 19 -2.46 16.76 19.13
N PHE A 20 -1.47 15.89 18.89
CA PHE A 20 -0.16 16.37 18.49
C PHE A 20 -0.33 17.07 17.14
N ALA A 21 -0.17 18.40 17.15
CA ALA A 21 -0.65 19.25 16.06
C ALA A 21 0.28 19.31 14.83
N ASN A 22 1.31 18.47 14.75
CA ASN A 22 2.26 18.49 13.65
C ASN A 22 2.76 17.09 13.33
N GLU A 23 2.25 16.49 12.26
CA GLU A 23 2.80 15.28 11.68
C GLU A 23 4.17 15.58 11.05
N ILE A 24 5.21 14.88 11.54
CA ILE A 24 6.61 15.08 11.12
C ILE A 24 7.18 13.77 10.60
N ALA A 25 7.85 13.84 9.46
CA ALA A 25 8.60 12.76 8.84
C ALA A 25 10.10 13.06 8.84
N VAL A 26 10.91 12.05 9.17
CA VAL A 26 12.37 12.06 8.98
C VAL A 26 12.81 10.77 8.31
N LYS A 27 13.97 10.78 7.66
CA LYS A 27 14.60 9.57 7.10
C LYS A 27 15.92 9.26 7.79
N GLU A 28 16.25 7.97 7.82
CA GLU A 28 17.58 7.45 8.18
C GLU A 28 18.36 7.04 6.91
N ASP A 29 19.68 6.93 7.03
CA ASP A 29 20.61 6.57 5.93
C ASP A 29 20.28 5.22 5.27
N ASN A 30 19.64 4.31 6.02
CA ASN A 30 19.22 3.01 5.52
C ASN A 30 17.94 3.07 4.65
N GLY A 31 17.36 4.24 4.46
CA GLY A 31 16.14 4.45 3.68
C GLY A 31 14.85 4.44 4.50
N ASP A 32 14.90 4.09 5.79
CA ASP A 32 13.71 4.05 6.64
C ASP A 32 13.15 5.45 6.86
N ILE A 33 11.82 5.58 6.88
CA ILE A 33 11.13 6.82 7.23
C ILE A 33 10.43 6.64 8.58
N TYR A 34 10.60 7.60 9.48
CA TYR A 34 9.85 7.65 10.73
C TYR A 34 8.83 8.77 10.67
N LEU A 35 7.59 8.42 11.00
CA LEU A 35 6.49 9.34 11.16
C LEU A 35 6.25 9.57 12.65
N SER A 36 6.01 10.81 13.03
CA SER A 36 5.70 11.22 14.41
C SER A 36 4.59 12.25 14.42
N GLY A 37 4.04 12.53 15.61
CA GLY A 37 2.87 13.40 15.75
C GLY A 37 1.54 12.71 15.48
N LEU A 38 1.53 11.38 15.29
CA LEU A 38 0.31 10.61 15.11
C LEU A 38 -0.39 10.39 16.46
N PRO A 39 -1.73 10.23 16.50
CA PRO A 39 -2.41 9.72 17.68
C PRO A 39 -1.85 8.36 18.15
N SER A 40 -1.87 8.16 19.47
CA SER A 40 -1.42 6.92 20.10
C SER A 40 -2.12 5.70 19.48
N TYR A 41 -1.34 4.69 19.08
CA TYR A 41 -1.84 3.46 18.47
C TYR A 41 -2.65 3.62 17.17
N GLN A 42 -2.60 4.78 16.51
CA GLN A 42 -3.31 4.99 15.26
C GLN A 42 -2.87 3.97 14.21
N SER A 43 -3.85 3.35 13.55
CA SER A 43 -3.60 2.51 12.37
C SER A 43 -3.61 3.38 11.12
N ILE A 44 -2.48 3.40 10.42
CA ILE A 44 -2.31 4.14 9.16
C ILE A 44 -2.09 3.17 8.00
N GLN A 45 -2.35 3.65 6.79
CA GLN A 45 -2.04 2.98 5.54
C GLN A 45 -1.13 3.89 4.72
N ALA A 46 0.08 3.43 4.42
CA ALA A 46 0.98 4.07 3.47
C ALA A 46 0.68 3.55 2.07
N VAL A 47 0.41 4.45 1.13
CA VAL A 47 0.14 4.16 -0.29
C VAL A 47 1.32 4.66 -1.10
N TYR A 48 2.08 3.73 -1.70
CA TYR A 48 3.29 4.01 -2.47
C TYR A 48 2.92 4.19 -3.93
N ASN A 49 2.81 5.44 -4.37
CA ASN A 49 2.57 5.77 -5.77
C ASN A 49 3.87 5.61 -6.56
N GLY A 50 3.76 5.11 -7.80
CA GLY A 50 4.92 4.91 -8.67
C GLY A 50 5.66 3.58 -8.47
N ILE A 51 5.31 2.79 -7.45
CA ILE A 51 5.76 1.40 -7.32
C ILE A 51 4.68 0.48 -7.89
N PRO A 52 4.93 -0.22 -9.01
CA PRO A 52 3.99 -1.20 -9.52
C PRO A 52 3.74 -2.30 -8.49
N LYS A 53 2.46 -2.66 -8.29
CA LYS A 53 2.14 -3.86 -7.53
C LYS A 53 2.58 -5.08 -8.33
N VAL A 54 3.47 -5.92 -7.79
CA VAL A 54 3.89 -7.16 -8.44
C VAL A 54 3.15 -8.35 -7.84
N GLN A 55 2.61 -9.23 -8.68
CA GLN A 55 2.02 -10.49 -8.26
C GLN A 55 2.67 -11.66 -8.96
N LYS A 56 2.89 -12.73 -8.19
CA LYS A 56 3.21 -14.04 -8.74
C LYS A 56 1.93 -14.69 -9.26
N LYS A 57 1.96 -15.17 -10.50
CA LYS A 57 0.84 -15.84 -11.18
C LYS A 57 1.35 -17.11 -11.84
N THR A 58 0.61 -18.20 -11.69
CA THR A 58 0.95 -19.48 -12.30
C THR A 58 0.12 -19.63 -13.57
N SER A 59 0.76 -20.02 -14.67
CA SER A 59 0.05 -20.41 -15.89
C SER A 59 -0.74 -21.70 -15.68
N ASN A 60 -1.85 -21.85 -16.37
CA ASN A 60 -2.62 -23.09 -16.36
C ASN A 60 -1.99 -24.16 -17.28
N GLU A 61 -2.65 -25.30 -17.40
CA GLU A 61 -2.21 -26.43 -18.23
C GLU A 61 -2.12 -26.10 -19.73
N CYS A 62 -2.87 -25.10 -20.21
CA CYS A 62 -2.82 -24.62 -21.60
C CYS A 62 -1.81 -23.49 -21.81
N GLY A 63 -1.01 -23.13 -20.81
CA GLY A 63 0.03 -22.12 -20.97
C GLY A 63 -0.49 -20.68 -21.05
N PHE A 64 -1.53 -20.34 -20.27
CA PHE A 64 -1.95 -18.95 -20.10
C PHE A 64 -2.27 -18.58 -18.66
N ILE A 65 -2.20 -17.28 -18.35
CA ILE A 65 -2.64 -16.67 -17.10
C ILE A 65 -3.89 -15.84 -17.38
N LYS A 66 -4.93 -16.00 -16.55
CA LYS A 66 -6.10 -15.12 -16.53
C LYS A 66 -6.01 -14.13 -15.38
N LEU A 67 -6.03 -12.84 -15.69
CA LEU A 67 -6.10 -11.75 -14.74
C LEU A 67 -7.52 -11.21 -14.72
N THR A 68 -8.14 -11.18 -13.54
CA THR A 68 -9.45 -10.58 -13.32
C THR A 68 -9.34 -9.45 -12.31
N SER A 69 -10.13 -8.39 -12.53
CA SER A 69 -10.25 -7.31 -11.56
C SER A 69 -10.76 -7.83 -10.22
N SER A 70 -10.21 -7.32 -9.12
CA SER A 70 -10.60 -7.66 -7.75
C SER A 70 -10.52 -6.42 -6.85
N THR A 71 -11.06 -6.48 -5.64
CA THR A 71 -10.99 -5.37 -4.69
C THR A 71 -9.56 -4.99 -4.31
N SER A 72 -8.66 -5.97 -4.20
CA SER A 72 -7.25 -5.73 -3.86
C SER A 72 -6.41 -5.30 -5.06
N THR A 73 -6.86 -5.61 -6.28
CA THR A 73 -6.15 -5.39 -7.54
C THR A 73 -7.19 -4.97 -8.58
N PRO A 74 -7.75 -3.76 -8.43
CA PRO A 74 -8.76 -3.27 -9.37
C PRO A 74 -8.08 -2.98 -10.71
N ILE A 75 -8.52 -3.65 -11.77
CA ILE A 75 -7.99 -3.47 -13.12
C ILE A 75 -9.00 -2.67 -13.92
N ASN A 76 -8.58 -1.52 -14.46
CA ASN A 76 -9.30 -0.75 -15.46
C ASN A 76 -8.73 -0.99 -16.86
N LEU A 77 -9.48 -1.72 -17.69
CA LEU A 77 -9.04 -2.15 -19.02
C LEU A 77 -8.91 -1.01 -20.05
N SER A 78 -9.35 0.21 -19.74
CA SER A 78 -9.21 1.36 -20.65
C SER A 78 -7.95 2.19 -20.37
N SER A 79 -7.48 2.23 -19.12
CA SER A 79 -6.42 3.14 -18.68
C SER A 79 -5.19 2.45 -18.09
N ASP A 80 -5.33 1.25 -17.54
CA ASP A 80 -4.23 0.64 -16.81
C ASP A 80 -3.20 0.02 -17.76
N SER A 81 -2.02 -0.23 -17.21
CA SER A 81 -0.96 -0.97 -17.86
C SER A 81 -0.41 -2.06 -16.94
N ILE A 82 0.03 -3.16 -17.55
CA ILE A 82 0.72 -4.24 -16.88
C ILE A 82 2.14 -4.38 -17.43
N THR A 83 3.06 -4.85 -16.60
CA THR A 83 4.41 -5.22 -17.01
C THR A 83 4.58 -6.73 -16.94
N PHE A 84 5.04 -7.34 -18.03
CA PHE A 84 5.29 -8.77 -18.14
C PHE A 84 6.53 -9.03 -18.99
N ASN A 85 7.47 -9.85 -18.51
CA ASN A 85 8.77 -10.10 -19.16
C ASN A 85 9.47 -8.80 -19.61
N SER A 86 9.53 -7.81 -18.71
CA SER A 86 10.10 -6.46 -18.96
C SER A 86 9.40 -5.61 -20.02
N ASN A 87 8.32 -6.10 -20.63
CA ASN A 87 7.50 -5.33 -21.57
C ASN A 87 6.29 -4.71 -20.85
N SER A 88 5.99 -3.46 -21.16
CA SER A 88 4.79 -2.76 -20.67
C SER A 88 3.67 -2.85 -21.70
N TYR A 89 2.48 -3.25 -21.25
CA TYR A 89 1.28 -3.41 -22.06
C TYR A 89 0.21 -2.46 -21.56
N ALA A 90 -0.11 -1.43 -22.35
CA ALA A 90 -1.25 -0.55 -22.09
C ALA A 90 -2.56 -1.31 -22.41
N LEU A 91 -3.36 -1.61 -21.39
CA LEU A 91 -4.56 -2.44 -21.52
C LEU A 91 -5.62 -1.79 -22.42
N GLY A 92 -5.61 -0.47 -22.55
CA GLY A 92 -6.45 0.23 -23.53
C GLY A 92 -6.21 -0.24 -24.98
N SER A 93 -4.96 -0.58 -25.31
CA SER A 93 -4.50 -0.89 -26.66
C SER A 93 -4.29 -2.38 -26.94
N VAL A 94 -4.39 -3.27 -25.92
CA VAL A 94 -4.23 -4.71 -26.17
C VAL A 94 -5.40 -5.25 -27.00
N PRO A 95 -5.14 -6.21 -27.91
CA PRO A 95 -6.18 -6.80 -28.75
C PRO A 95 -7.34 -7.37 -27.93
N VAL A 96 -8.56 -7.18 -28.44
CA VAL A 96 -9.76 -7.85 -27.92
C VAL A 96 -9.91 -9.18 -28.65
N SER A 97 -10.10 -10.27 -27.92
CA SER A 97 -10.36 -11.61 -28.47
C SER A 97 -11.44 -12.32 -27.66
N SER A 98 -11.83 -13.52 -28.08
CA SER A 98 -12.71 -14.38 -27.28
C SER A 98 -12.04 -14.87 -26.00
N ALA A 99 -12.85 -15.16 -24.98
CA ALA A 99 -12.40 -15.81 -23.76
C ALA A 99 -11.57 -17.05 -24.08
N LEU A 100 -10.38 -17.14 -23.49
CA LEU A 100 -9.62 -18.38 -23.53
C LEU A 100 -10.17 -19.35 -22.47
N THR A 101 -10.35 -20.59 -22.90
CA THR A 101 -10.70 -21.71 -22.04
C THR A 101 -9.63 -22.78 -22.15
N CYS A 102 -9.58 -23.67 -21.17
CA CYS A 102 -8.64 -24.77 -21.17
C CYS A 102 -9.38 -26.02 -20.67
N SER A 103 -9.35 -27.08 -21.46
CA SER A 103 -9.99 -28.35 -21.12
C SER A 103 -9.07 -29.49 -21.53
N ASN A 104 -8.56 -30.22 -20.54
CA ASN A 104 -7.65 -31.36 -20.72
C ASN A 104 -6.40 -30.98 -21.55
N GLY A 105 -5.82 -29.81 -21.26
CA GLY A 105 -4.64 -29.30 -21.98
C GLY A 105 -4.92 -28.75 -23.38
N VAL A 106 -6.19 -28.74 -23.83
CA VAL A 106 -6.58 -28.16 -25.12
C VAL A 106 -7.05 -26.73 -24.91
N LEU A 107 -6.34 -25.79 -25.55
CA LEU A 107 -6.70 -24.38 -25.56
C LEU A 107 -7.93 -24.16 -26.45
N GLY A 108 -8.98 -23.58 -25.86
CA GLY A 108 -10.14 -23.06 -26.58
C GLY A 108 -10.07 -21.54 -26.72
N GLY A 109 -10.57 -21.02 -27.85
CA GLY A 109 -10.57 -19.59 -28.18
C GLY A 109 -9.44 -19.18 -29.14
N THR A 110 -9.41 -17.90 -29.50
CA THR A 110 -8.42 -17.37 -30.45
C THR A 110 -7.33 -16.58 -29.71
N VAL A 111 -6.06 -16.90 -29.97
CA VAL A 111 -4.93 -16.13 -29.47
C VAL A 111 -4.60 -15.03 -30.48
N SER A 112 -4.71 -13.78 -30.06
CA SER A 112 -4.43 -12.59 -30.88
C SER A 112 -3.14 -11.86 -30.50
N GLY A 113 -2.45 -12.33 -29.44
CA GLY A 113 -1.16 -11.81 -29.01
C GLY A 113 -0.73 -12.36 -27.65
N ILE A 114 0.46 -11.92 -27.19
CA ILE A 114 0.99 -12.28 -25.87
C ILE A 114 0.05 -11.82 -24.76
N VAL A 115 -0.47 -10.59 -24.87
CA VAL A 115 -1.48 -10.04 -23.97
C VAL A 115 -2.72 -9.70 -24.79
N GLN A 116 -3.87 -10.21 -24.36
CA GLN A 116 -5.17 -9.92 -24.96
C GLN A 116 -6.23 -9.71 -23.87
N LYS A 117 -7.36 -9.10 -24.22
CA LYS A 117 -8.47 -8.91 -23.29
C LYS A 117 -9.78 -9.48 -23.82
N ASP A 118 -10.64 -9.90 -22.92
CA ASP A 118 -12.03 -10.27 -23.19
C ASP A 118 -12.90 -9.85 -22.00
N GLY A 119 -13.99 -9.12 -22.27
CA GLY A 119 -14.87 -8.58 -21.24
C GLY A 119 -14.11 -7.87 -20.13
N ASN A 120 -14.12 -8.45 -18.92
CA ASN A 120 -13.47 -7.93 -17.71
C ASN A 120 -12.16 -8.65 -17.34
N ALA A 121 -11.57 -9.39 -18.27
CA ALA A 121 -10.36 -10.19 -18.04
C ALA A 121 -9.24 -9.84 -19.02
N VAL A 122 -8.01 -9.97 -18.54
CA VAL A 122 -6.79 -9.92 -19.36
C VAL A 122 -6.17 -11.32 -19.36
N TYR A 123 -5.71 -11.76 -20.51
CA TYR A 123 -5.05 -13.04 -20.70
C TYR A 123 -3.61 -12.81 -21.12
N ILE A 124 -2.67 -13.51 -20.49
CA ILE A 124 -1.27 -13.58 -20.90
C ILE A 124 -1.03 -15.00 -21.45
N THR A 125 -0.64 -15.12 -22.71
CA THR A 125 -0.60 -16.40 -23.46
C THR A 125 0.82 -16.80 -23.85
N GLY A 126 0.97 -17.99 -24.45
CA GLY A 126 2.25 -18.48 -24.95
C GLY A 126 3.24 -18.85 -23.84
N LEU A 127 2.73 -19.23 -22.68
CA LEU A 127 3.52 -19.55 -21.49
C LEU A 127 3.79 -21.06 -21.39
N SER A 128 4.85 -21.42 -20.70
CA SER A 128 5.06 -22.83 -20.29
C SER A 128 3.99 -23.22 -19.28
N PRO A 129 3.34 -24.40 -19.40
CA PRO A 129 2.33 -24.84 -18.45
C PRO A 129 2.83 -24.91 -17.01
N TYR A 130 1.96 -24.62 -16.04
CA TYR A 130 2.23 -24.71 -14.60
C TYR A 130 3.48 -23.94 -14.11
N THR A 131 3.89 -22.92 -14.86
CA THR A 131 5.08 -22.13 -14.57
C THR A 131 4.67 -20.84 -13.90
N ASP A 132 5.46 -20.43 -12.91
CA ASP A 132 5.25 -19.19 -12.19
C ASP A 132 5.87 -18.00 -12.92
N TYR A 133 5.10 -16.92 -13.03
CA TYR A 133 5.52 -15.66 -13.64
C TYR A 133 5.22 -14.48 -12.71
N GLN A 134 5.97 -13.40 -12.89
CA GLN A 134 5.70 -12.12 -12.24
C GLN A 134 4.91 -11.22 -13.20
N VAL A 135 3.83 -10.63 -12.68
CA VAL A 135 3.02 -9.64 -13.39
C VAL A 135 3.03 -8.37 -12.55
N GLY A 136 3.54 -7.29 -13.12
CA GLY A 136 3.48 -5.95 -12.54
C GLY A 136 2.20 -5.22 -12.95
N PHE A 137 1.55 -4.53 -12.02
CA PHE A 137 0.39 -3.68 -12.26
C PHE A 137 0.82 -2.22 -12.02
N ASN A 138 1.13 -1.50 -13.08
CA ASN A 138 1.84 -0.22 -12.99
C ASN A 138 0.98 0.91 -12.41
N ASN A 139 -0.34 0.82 -12.58
CA ASN A 139 -1.30 1.83 -12.13
C ASN A 139 -1.95 1.48 -10.78
N ILE A 140 -1.60 0.33 -10.20
CA ILE A 140 -2.13 -0.10 -8.90
C ILE A 140 -1.02 0.07 -7.87
N PRO A 141 -1.15 1.04 -6.94
CA PRO A 141 -0.10 1.31 -5.97
C PRO A 141 0.03 0.16 -4.96
N VAL A 142 1.24 -0.01 -4.44
CA VAL A 142 1.50 -0.88 -3.30
C VAL A 142 1.01 -0.17 -2.02
N THR A 143 0.36 -0.90 -1.13
CA THR A 143 -0.11 -0.35 0.16
C THR A 143 0.44 -1.15 1.33
N ARG A 144 0.82 -0.47 2.42
CA ARG A 144 1.27 -1.10 3.66
C ARG A 144 0.46 -0.58 4.84
N SER A 145 -0.04 -1.47 5.68
CA SER A 145 -0.68 -1.11 6.96
C SER A 145 0.35 -1.06 8.07
N ILE A 146 0.35 0.02 8.85
CA ILE A 146 1.32 0.29 9.91
C ILE A 146 0.57 0.86 11.10
N LYS A 147 1.06 0.59 12.31
CA LYS A 147 0.46 1.08 13.54
C LYS A 147 1.46 1.94 14.29
N ALA A 148 1.05 3.14 14.70
CA ALA A 148 1.84 3.97 15.59
C ALA A 148 1.98 3.30 16.96
N ASN A 149 3.05 3.59 17.68
CA ASN A 149 3.22 3.14 19.06
C ASN A 149 2.49 4.07 20.05
N THR A 150 2.71 3.86 21.35
CA THR A 150 2.11 4.68 22.42
C THR A 150 2.42 6.17 22.31
N CYS A 151 3.60 6.49 21.77
CA CYS A 151 4.09 7.87 21.59
C CYS A 151 3.70 8.47 20.23
N GLY A 152 2.85 7.80 19.43
CA GLY A 152 2.47 8.35 18.14
C GLY A 152 3.54 8.25 17.06
N ILE A 153 4.49 7.32 17.21
CA ILE A 153 5.58 7.10 16.24
C ILE A 153 5.29 5.85 15.41
N ALA A 154 5.42 5.95 14.09
CA ALA A 154 5.34 4.84 13.15
C ALA A 154 6.60 4.78 12.28
N LYS A 155 7.00 3.57 11.87
CA LYS A 155 8.17 3.34 11.01
C LYS A 155 7.76 2.74 9.67
N LEU A 156 8.15 3.38 8.57
CA LEU A 156 8.08 2.85 7.21
C LEU A 156 9.44 2.23 6.87
N SER A 157 9.59 0.91 7.04
CA SER A 157 10.84 0.25 6.68
C SER A 157 11.02 0.21 5.16
N ASN A 158 12.20 0.58 4.67
CA ASN A 158 12.55 0.47 3.26
C ASN A 158 12.86 -0.99 2.88
N THR A 159 12.17 -1.53 1.88
CA THR A 159 12.40 -2.88 1.37
C THR A 159 12.21 -2.92 -0.15
N ASP A 160 12.56 -4.04 -0.80
CA ASP A 160 12.35 -4.21 -2.25
C ASP A 160 10.88 -4.02 -2.67
N THR A 161 9.93 -4.43 -1.83
CA THR A 161 8.49 -4.25 -2.06
C THR A 161 8.00 -2.84 -1.68
N TYR A 162 8.63 -2.22 -0.69
CA TYR A 162 8.25 -0.91 -0.15
C TYR A 162 9.44 0.03 -0.27
N ASN A 163 9.75 0.43 -1.51
CA ASN A 163 10.88 1.31 -1.77
C ASN A 163 10.48 2.76 -1.46
N ASN A 164 10.97 3.27 -0.33
CA ASN A 164 10.65 4.61 0.15
C ASN A 164 11.14 5.73 -0.80
N SER A 165 12.04 5.44 -1.74
CA SER A 165 12.58 6.41 -2.69
C SER A 165 11.95 6.37 -4.10
N ALA A 166 11.07 5.40 -4.38
CA ALA A 166 10.57 5.15 -5.73
C ALA A 166 9.39 6.03 -6.17
N GLY A 167 8.88 6.91 -5.29
CA GLY A 167 7.78 7.81 -5.63
C GLY A 167 7.22 8.57 -4.44
N THR A 168 5.99 9.06 -4.58
CA THR A 168 5.28 9.74 -3.48
C THR A 168 4.56 8.73 -2.60
N ILE A 169 4.54 8.98 -1.29
CA ILE A 169 3.86 8.11 -0.33
C ILE A 169 2.72 8.89 0.30
N VAL A 170 1.48 8.45 0.09
CA VAL A 170 0.30 9.04 0.71
C VAL A 170 -0.01 8.29 1.99
N ILE A 171 -0.11 9.01 3.10
CA ILE A 171 -0.46 8.45 4.41
C ILE A 171 -1.95 8.64 4.65
N LYS A 172 -2.67 7.55 4.88
CA LYS A 172 -4.10 7.55 5.15
C LYS A 172 -4.40 6.97 6.52
N ASN A 173 -5.47 7.44 7.14
CA ASN A 173 -6.09 6.74 8.25
C ASN A 173 -6.67 5.44 7.71
N ARG A 174 -6.28 4.29 8.29
CA ARG A 174 -6.68 2.98 7.78
C ARG A 174 -8.17 2.70 7.98
N GLU A 175 -8.76 3.24 9.05
CA GLU A 175 -10.14 2.97 9.44
C GLU A 175 -11.12 3.80 8.62
N THR A 176 -10.80 5.08 8.41
CA THR A 176 -11.68 6.02 7.69
C THR A 176 -11.32 6.18 6.21
N GLY A 177 -10.12 5.79 5.79
CA GLY A 177 -9.59 6.00 4.45
C GLY A 177 -9.18 7.46 4.14
N VAL A 178 -9.37 8.37 5.09
CA VAL A 178 -9.04 9.80 4.95
C VAL A 178 -7.53 9.99 4.87
N THR A 179 -7.06 10.83 3.95
CA THR A 179 -5.64 11.21 3.85
C THR A 179 -5.26 12.06 5.06
N ILE A 180 -4.20 11.63 5.77
CA ILE A 180 -3.58 12.36 6.87
C ILE A 180 -2.55 13.34 6.31
N GLY A 181 -1.72 12.89 5.37
CA GLY A 181 -0.67 13.69 4.75
C GLY A 181 -0.08 12.99 3.52
N THR A 182 0.76 13.70 2.79
CA THR A 182 1.52 13.17 1.65
C THR A 182 2.99 13.48 1.84
N LEU A 183 3.81 12.43 1.95
CA LEU A 183 5.25 12.58 2.08
C LEU A 183 5.81 13.25 0.82
N PRO A 184 6.71 14.25 0.98
CA PRO A 184 7.41 14.81 -0.16
C PRO A 184 8.33 13.75 -0.79
N ALA A 185 8.96 14.09 -1.91
CA ALA A 185 9.98 13.23 -2.50
C ALA A 185 11.04 12.85 -1.44
N PHE A 186 11.48 11.59 -1.44
CA PHE A 186 12.39 11.05 -0.42
C PHE A 186 13.65 11.91 -0.20
N ALA A 187 14.20 12.48 -1.27
CA ALA A 187 15.36 13.37 -1.20
C ALA A 187 15.11 14.62 -0.32
N SER A 188 13.88 15.12 -0.28
CA SER A 188 13.47 16.32 0.46
C SER A 188 13.06 16.04 1.91
N ILE A 189 12.90 14.78 2.32
CA ILE A 189 12.64 14.43 3.71
C ILE A 189 13.91 14.70 4.52
N PRO A 190 13.86 15.47 5.64
CA PRO A 190 15.01 15.73 6.48
C PRO A 190 15.65 14.45 7.02
N GLU A 191 16.97 14.42 7.03
CA GLU A 191 17.76 13.32 7.59
C GLU A 191 17.95 13.55 9.10
N ALA A 192 17.56 12.57 9.91
CA ALA A 192 17.73 12.58 11.35
C ALA A 192 17.65 11.14 11.90
N GLY A 193 18.18 10.91 13.10
CA GLY A 193 17.95 9.63 13.77
C GLY A 193 16.47 9.34 13.98
N GLY A 194 16.09 8.07 13.97
CA GLY A 194 14.72 7.65 14.27
C GLY A 194 14.32 7.98 15.71
N PRO A 195 13.13 8.57 15.95
CA PRO A 195 12.64 8.81 17.30
C PRO A 195 12.27 7.48 17.96
N VAL A 196 12.45 7.40 19.28
CA VAL A 196 12.22 6.18 20.06
C VAL A 196 11.17 6.43 21.13
N CYS A 197 10.25 5.48 21.31
CA CYS A 197 9.31 5.51 22.43
C CYS A 197 9.78 4.56 23.54
N ARG A 198 10.09 5.07 24.73
CA ARG A 198 10.45 4.25 25.90
C ARG A 198 9.48 4.55 27.04
N ARG A 199 8.78 3.51 27.51
CA ARG A 199 7.82 3.62 28.64
C ARG A 199 6.77 4.73 28.43
N GLY A 200 6.28 4.88 27.20
CA GLY A 200 5.28 5.91 26.84
C GLY A 200 5.82 7.33 26.71
N THR A 201 7.14 7.53 26.83
CA THR A 201 7.80 8.81 26.58
C THR A 201 8.56 8.77 25.25
N GLY A 202 8.32 9.76 24.38
CA GLY A 202 9.02 9.93 23.12
C GLY A 202 10.38 10.59 23.31
N PHE A 203 11.42 10.04 22.68
CA PHE A 203 12.77 10.56 22.66
C PHE A 203 13.12 10.89 21.20
N PHE A 204 13.32 12.17 20.93
CA PHE A 204 13.65 12.69 19.61
C PHE A 204 15.13 13.09 19.59
N PRO A 205 15.90 12.71 18.57
CA PRO A 205 17.30 13.10 18.50
C PRO A 205 17.47 14.60 18.30
N VAL A 206 18.69 15.09 18.56
CA VAL A 206 19.06 16.48 18.28
C VAL A 206 18.89 16.75 16.79
N GLY A 207 18.29 17.90 16.44
CA GLY A 207 18.02 18.29 15.06
C GLY A 207 16.71 17.71 14.49
N PHE A 208 15.92 16.98 15.28
CA PHE A 208 14.60 16.52 14.84
C PHE A 208 13.70 17.74 14.51
N PRO A 209 12.98 17.73 13.36
CA PRO A 209 12.14 18.86 12.96
C PRO A 209 11.06 19.16 13.99
N THR A 210 10.69 20.44 14.14
CA THR A 210 9.65 20.89 15.09
C THR A 210 8.36 21.36 14.40
N SER A 211 8.36 21.44 13.07
CA SER A 211 7.22 21.83 12.24
C SER A 211 6.81 20.68 11.33
N SER A 212 5.52 20.58 11.04
CA SER A 212 4.98 19.58 10.11
C SER A 212 5.65 19.68 8.73
N ASN A 213 5.87 18.53 8.08
CA ASN A 213 6.51 18.45 6.78
C ASN A 213 5.92 17.37 5.84
N PHE A 214 4.73 16.84 6.12
CA PHE A 214 4.01 15.95 5.21
C PHE A 214 2.50 15.96 5.37
#